data_AF-A0A410Q8K6-F1
#
_entry.id   AF-A0A410Q8K6-F1
#
_cell.length_a   1.000
_cell.length_b   1.000
_cell.length_c   1.000
_cell.angle_alpha   90.00
_cell.angle_beta   90.00
_cell.angle_gamma   90.00
#
_symmetry.space_group_name_H-M   'P 1'
#
loop_
_entity.id
_entity.type
_entity.pdbx_description
1 polymer ?
#
loop_
_entity_poly.entity_id
_entity_poly.type
_entity_poly.pdbx_seq_one_letter_code
_entity_poly.pdbx_strand_id
1 'polypeptide(L)'
;MQIEKVGTKHLEQIEKVQVNKKDDINVEFREKLDNIQQEQIREELKVIFTQIEKESSKLQNKLFIEDLVEYKKLVKKFLHLTVNNSHVFFKENSLDRRGRHRVYSLVKMVDNELDELTKDFLDVENNRLKILKRLNDIKGLLLDILT
;
A
#
# COMPACT_ATOMS: atom_id res chain seq x y z
N MET A 1 -51.11 42.10 -56.18
CA MET A 1 -50.88 40.64 -56.19
C MET A 1 -49.63 40.38 -55.35
N GLN A 2 -49.81 40.00 -54.09
CA GLN A 2 -48.74 39.71 -53.13
C GLN A 2 -48.17 38.32 -53.43
N ILE A 3 -46.84 38.19 -53.36
CA ILE A 3 -46.18 36.88 -53.34
C ILE A 3 -45.29 36.87 -52.10
N GLU A 4 -45.67 36.04 -51.14
CA GLU A 4 -45.06 35.93 -49.82
C GLU A 4 -43.63 35.38 -49.91
N LYS A 5 -42.69 36.03 -49.22
CA LYS A 5 -41.38 35.45 -48.92
C LYS A 5 -41.57 34.35 -47.88
N VAL A 6 -41.64 33.11 -48.32
CA VAL A 6 -41.63 31.94 -47.43
C VAL A 6 -40.27 31.90 -46.74
N GLY A 7 -40.31 32.01 -45.40
CA GLY A 7 -39.18 32.28 -44.55
C GLY A 7 -38.14 31.17 -44.53
N THR A 8 -36.87 31.57 -44.64
CA THR A 8 -35.76 30.88 -43.99
C THR A 8 -35.89 31.09 -42.48
N LYS A 9 -36.81 30.37 -41.83
CA LYS A 9 -36.85 30.28 -40.37
C LYS A 9 -36.27 28.94 -39.97
N HIS A 10 -35.10 29.04 -39.34
CA HIS A 10 -34.58 28.07 -38.40
C HIS A 10 -34.21 26.71 -39.01
N LEU A 11 -33.06 26.69 -39.69
CA LEU A 11 -32.18 25.54 -39.51
C LEU A 11 -31.84 25.54 -38.02
N GLU A 12 -32.55 24.71 -37.25
CA GLU A 12 -32.12 24.34 -35.90
C GLU A 12 -30.65 23.96 -36.03
N GLN A 13 -29.81 24.76 -35.39
CA GLN A 13 -28.45 24.38 -35.15
C GLN A 13 -28.55 23.06 -34.41
N ILE A 14 -28.29 21.95 -35.10
CA ILE A 14 -27.90 20.72 -34.43
C ILE A 14 -26.64 21.13 -33.69
N GLU A 15 -26.80 21.48 -32.41
CA GLU A 15 -25.71 21.51 -31.47
C GLU A 15 -25.05 20.14 -31.64
N LYS A 16 -23.89 20.14 -32.30
CA LYS A 16 -22.97 19.04 -32.17
C LYS A 16 -22.60 19.06 -30.69
N VAL A 17 -23.37 18.35 -29.88
CA VAL A 17 -22.93 17.90 -28.57
C VAL A 17 -21.65 17.15 -28.89
N GLN A 18 -20.52 17.82 -28.68
CA GLN A 18 -19.22 17.16 -28.67
C GLN A 18 -19.28 16.25 -27.44
N VAL A 19 -19.70 15.02 -27.68
CA VAL A 19 -19.72 13.96 -26.68
C VAL A 19 -18.26 13.63 -26.37
N ASN A 20 -17.63 14.43 -25.49
CA ASN A 20 -16.38 14.11 -24.79
C ASN A 20 -16.55 12.92 -23.82
N LYS A 21 -17.72 12.28 -23.84
CA LYS A 21 -18.10 11.16 -22.98
C LYS A 21 -17.19 9.93 -23.16
N LYS A 22 -16.54 9.74 -24.33
CA LYS A 22 -15.58 8.64 -24.54
C LYS A 22 -14.29 8.81 -23.73
N ASP A 23 -13.80 10.04 -23.59
CA ASP A 23 -12.57 10.31 -22.84
C ASP A 23 -12.85 10.26 -21.33
N ASP A 24 -13.98 10.81 -20.87
CA ASP A 24 -14.42 10.71 -19.47
C ASP A 24 -14.64 9.25 -19.03
N ILE A 25 -15.27 8.40 -19.86
CA ILE A 25 -15.44 6.97 -19.55
C ILE A 25 -14.08 6.25 -19.47
N ASN A 26 -13.09 6.66 -20.27
CA ASN A 26 -11.75 6.06 -20.23
C ASN A 26 -11.01 6.44 -18.94
N VAL A 27 -11.17 7.69 -18.48
CA VAL A 27 -10.61 8.18 -17.21
C VAL A 27 -11.28 7.47 -16.03
N GLU A 28 -12.62 7.43 -15.98
CA GLU A 28 -13.37 6.76 -14.91
C GLU A 28 -13.03 5.26 -14.82
N PHE A 29 -12.88 4.58 -15.98
CA PHE A 29 -12.48 3.18 -16.01
C PHE A 29 -11.06 2.96 -15.47
N ARG A 30 -10.09 3.81 -15.86
CA ARG A 30 -8.71 3.75 -15.36
C ARG A 30 -8.65 3.98 -13.86
N GLU A 31 -9.35 4.99 -13.36
CA GLU A 31 -9.41 5.28 -11.92
C GLU A 31 -10.00 4.11 -11.13
N LYS A 32 -11.09 3.50 -11.62
CA LYS A 32 -11.66 2.30 -10.99
C LYS A 32 -10.69 1.12 -11.02
N LEU A 33 -10.00 0.90 -12.13
CA LEU A 33 -9.00 -0.18 -12.25
C LEU A 33 -7.85 0.02 -11.28
N ASP A 34 -7.31 1.25 -11.18
CA ASP A 34 -6.24 1.61 -10.25
C ASP A 34 -6.68 1.39 -8.80
N ASN A 35 -7.89 1.82 -8.45
CA ASN A 35 -8.45 1.60 -7.10
C ASN A 35 -8.56 0.11 -6.76
N ILE A 36 -9.04 -0.72 -7.69
CA ILE A 36 -9.14 -2.18 -7.48
C ILE A 36 -7.74 -2.79 -7.28
N GLN A 37 -6.75 -2.38 -8.07
CA GLN A 37 -5.36 -2.86 -7.91
C GLN A 37 -4.77 -2.45 -6.56
N GLN A 38 -5.02 -1.21 -6.13
CA GLN A 38 -4.60 -0.71 -4.82
C GLN A 38 -5.23 -1.50 -3.67
N GLU A 39 -6.52 -1.80 -3.75
CA GLU A 39 -7.22 -2.64 -2.78
C GLU A 39 -6.64 -4.07 -2.73
N GLN A 40 -6.40 -4.68 -3.89
CA GLN A 40 -5.79 -6.02 -3.96
C GLN A 40 -4.43 -6.08 -3.27
N ILE A 41 -3.57 -5.08 -3.49
CA ILE A 41 -2.25 -4.99 -2.85
C ILE A 41 -2.40 -4.84 -1.33
N ARG A 42 -3.36 -4.04 -0.86
CA ARG A 42 -3.65 -3.87 0.57
C ARG A 42 -4.12 -5.18 1.20
N GLU A 43 -4.97 -5.94 0.52
CA GLU A 43 -5.40 -7.27 0.99
C GLU A 43 -4.24 -8.27 1.04
N GLU A 44 -3.36 -8.30 0.04
CA GLU A 44 -2.18 -9.17 0.07
C GLU A 44 -1.25 -8.84 1.24
N LEU A 45 -1.01 -7.55 1.52
CA LEU A 45 -0.23 -7.14 2.69
C LEU A 45 -0.89 -7.54 4.01
N LYS A 46 -2.22 -7.43 4.13
CA LYS A 46 -2.95 -7.89 5.32
C LYS A 46 -2.76 -9.39 5.53
N VAL A 47 -2.85 -10.20 4.48
CA VAL A 47 -2.62 -11.65 4.56
C VAL A 47 -1.21 -11.95 5.06
N ILE A 48 -0.19 -11.29 4.51
CA ILE A 48 1.19 -11.46 4.97
C ILE A 48 1.34 -11.01 6.42
N PHE A 49 0.73 -9.87 6.80
CA PHE A 49 0.77 -9.35 8.16
C PHE A 49 0.16 -10.34 9.17
N THR A 50 -0.99 -10.94 8.87
CA THR A 50 -1.58 -11.98 9.74
C THR A 50 -0.66 -13.20 9.89
N GLN A 51 0.06 -13.59 8.84
CA GLN A 51 1.07 -14.66 8.93
C GLN A 51 2.24 -14.27 9.84
N ILE A 52 2.70 -13.01 9.76
CA ILE A 52 3.73 -12.45 10.64
C ILE A 52 3.25 -12.47 12.10
N GLU A 53 2.02 -12.06 12.38
CA GLU A 53 1.44 -12.10 13.74
C GLU A 53 1.40 -13.52 14.31
N LYS A 54 1.04 -14.50 13.48
CA LYS A 54 1.04 -15.91 13.87
C LYS A 54 2.45 -16.39 14.24
N GLU A 55 3.45 -16.12 13.41
CA GLU A 55 4.84 -16.51 13.73
C GLU A 55 5.41 -15.73 14.92
N SER A 56 5.10 -14.45 15.04
CA SER A 56 5.44 -13.65 16.22
C SER A 56 4.86 -14.27 17.50
N SER A 57 3.62 -14.74 17.45
CA SER A 57 2.97 -15.38 18.60
C SER A 57 3.65 -16.70 18.98
N LYS A 58 4.13 -17.48 18.00
CA LYS A 58 4.94 -18.68 18.30
C LYS A 58 6.24 -18.32 18.99
N LEU A 59 6.96 -17.32 18.47
CA LEU A 59 8.20 -16.81 19.04
C LEU A 59 8.03 -16.30 20.46
N GLN A 60 6.93 -15.60 20.74
CA GLN A 60 6.62 -15.13 22.10
C GLN A 60 6.47 -16.28 23.10
N ASN A 61 5.93 -17.43 22.67
CA ASN A 61 5.82 -18.62 23.49
C ASN A 61 7.19 -19.33 23.62
N LYS A 62 7.83 -19.65 22.49
CA LYS A 62 9.10 -20.37 22.43
C LYS A 62 10.02 -19.75 21.38
N LEU A 63 11.24 -19.41 21.77
CA LEU A 63 12.21 -18.73 20.92
C LEU A 63 13.04 -19.75 20.13
N PHE A 64 12.40 -20.45 19.20
CA PHE A 64 13.09 -21.35 18.27
C PHE A 64 13.66 -20.58 17.08
N ILE A 65 14.83 -21.02 16.60
CA ILE A 65 15.53 -20.36 15.51
C ILE A 65 14.81 -20.55 14.17
N GLU A 66 14.16 -21.70 13.97
CA GLU A 66 13.38 -22.01 12.78
C GLU A 66 12.21 -21.05 12.63
N ASP A 67 11.51 -20.74 13.73
CA ASP A 67 10.42 -19.78 13.77
C ASP A 67 10.93 -18.36 13.49
N LEU A 68 12.14 -18.00 13.95
CA LEU A 68 12.76 -16.71 13.65
C LEU A 68 13.07 -16.58 12.16
N VAL A 69 13.60 -17.63 11.53
CA VAL A 69 13.91 -17.62 10.10
C VAL A 69 12.64 -17.40 9.27
N GLU A 70 11.55 -18.10 9.60
CA GLU A 70 10.28 -17.91 8.87
C GLU A 70 9.68 -16.52 9.15
N TYR A 71 9.71 -16.05 10.40
CA TYR A 71 9.29 -14.70 10.75
C TYR A 71 10.05 -13.64 9.91
N LYS A 72 11.38 -13.69 9.89
CA LYS A 72 12.21 -12.76 9.10
C LYS A 72 11.88 -12.83 7.62
N LYS A 73 11.64 -14.01 7.08
CA LYS A 73 11.27 -14.21 5.67
C LYS A 73 9.93 -13.56 5.34
N LEU A 74 8.92 -13.72 6.20
CA LEU A 74 7.62 -13.09 6.03
C LEU A 74 7.71 -11.56 6.11
N VAL A 75 8.45 -11.02 7.09
CA VAL A 75 8.66 -9.57 7.21
C VAL A 75 9.37 -9.03 5.97
N LYS A 76 10.41 -9.70 5.48
CA LYS A 76 11.09 -9.30 4.23
C LYS A 76 10.15 -9.33 3.01
N LYS A 77 9.29 -10.33 2.91
CA LYS A 77 8.27 -10.40 1.85
C LYS A 77 7.31 -9.21 1.93
N PHE A 78 6.85 -8.87 3.14
CA PHE A 78 6.00 -7.70 3.37
C PHE A 78 6.70 -6.41 2.91
N LEU A 79 7.94 -6.16 3.38
CA LEU A 79 8.69 -4.95 3.02
C LEU A 79 8.93 -4.84 1.51
N HIS A 80 9.23 -5.97 0.84
CA HIS A 80 9.42 -5.99 -0.60
C HIS A 80 8.13 -5.57 -1.35
N LEU A 81 6.98 -6.13 -0.94
CA LEU A 81 5.70 -5.78 -1.53
C LEU A 81 5.34 -4.31 -1.27
N THR A 82 5.61 -3.79 -0.08
CA THR A 82 5.43 -2.36 0.26
C THR A 82 6.28 -1.46 -0.63
N VAL A 83 7.57 -1.75 -0.79
CA VAL A 83 8.48 -0.90 -1.59
C VAL A 83 8.07 -0.88 -3.05
N ASN A 84 7.81 -2.06 -3.64
CA ASN A 84 7.39 -2.19 -5.03
C ASN A 84 6.06 -1.46 -5.31
N ASN A 85 5.18 -1.41 -4.31
CA ASN A 85 3.87 -0.77 -4.42
C ASN A 85 3.77 0.52 -3.61
N SER A 86 4.90 1.20 -3.36
CA SER A 86 4.93 2.39 -2.50
C SER A 86 4.03 3.55 -2.98
N HIS A 87 3.69 3.60 -4.26
CA HIS A 87 2.74 4.56 -4.83
C HIS A 87 1.30 4.35 -4.30
N VAL A 88 0.91 3.13 -3.95
CA VAL A 88 -0.41 2.78 -3.36
C VAL A 88 -0.60 3.36 -1.97
N PHE A 89 0.50 3.51 -1.22
CA PHE A 89 0.50 4.03 0.15
C PHE A 89 0.71 5.55 0.21
N PHE A 90 0.93 6.19 -0.93
CA PHE A 90 1.05 7.64 -1.03
C PHE A 90 -0.23 8.23 -1.61
N LYS A 91 -1.16 8.64 -0.75
CA LYS A 91 -2.29 9.49 -1.15
C LYS A 91 -1.84 10.95 -1.21
N GLU A 92 -2.05 11.56 -2.38
CA GLU A 92 -2.16 12.98 -2.67
C GLU A 92 -1.73 13.95 -1.55
N ASN A 93 -0.43 14.20 -1.44
CA ASN A 93 0.03 15.56 -1.23
C ASN A 93 0.93 15.90 -2.42
N SER A 94 0.31 16.47 -3.45
CA SER A 94 0.96 16.94 -4.69
C SER A 94 2.14 17.89 -4.44
N LEU A 95 2.26 18.42 -3.22
CA LEU A 95 3.34 19.33 -2.82
C LEU A 95 4.41 18.70 -1.92
N ASP A 96 4.30 17.43 -1.53
CA ASP A 96 5.26 16.83 -0.61
C ASP A 96 6.23 15.85 -1.27
N ARG A 97 7.48 16.30 -1.37
CA ARG A 97 8.64 15.50 -1.75
C ARG A 97 8.97 14.40 -0.72
N ARG A 98 8.26 14.32 0.43
CA ARG A 98 8.59 13.50 1.60
C ARG A 98 7.74 12.24 1.84
N GLY A 99 6.61 12.00 1.18
CA GLY A 99 5.82 10.80 1.55
C GLY A 99 6.42 9.47 1.10
N ARG A 100 7.10 9.40 -0.06
CA ARG A 100 7.95 8.24 -0.38
C ARG A 100 9.06 8.07 0.66
N HIS A 101 9.63 9.18 1.13
CA HIS A 101 10.68 9.15 2.16
C HIS A 101 10.15 8.57 3.48
N ARG A 102 8.89 8.81 3.87
CA ARG A 102 8.29 8.19 5.08
C ARG A 102 8.26 6.66 4.96
N VAL A 103 7.74 6.13 3.85
CA VAL A 103 7.68 4.67 3.63
C VAL A 103 9.08 4.07 3.63
N TYR A 104 10.03 4.66 2.90
CA TYR A 104 11.41 4.18 2.92
C TYR A 104 12.07 4.28 4.30
N SER A 105 11.75 5.32 5.08
CA SER A 105 12.23 5.46 6.45
C SER A 105 11.67 4.36 7.35
N LEU A 106 10.37 4.06 7.27
CA LEU A 106 9.73 2.96 8.00
C LEU A 106 10.35 1.62 7.62
N VAL A 107 10.50 1.35 6.32
CA VAL A 107 11.15 0.12 5.82
C VAL A 107 12.57 -0.02 6.38
N LYS A 108 13.36 1.06 6.36
CA LYS A 108 14.72 1.06 6.91
C LYS A 108 14.73 0.81 8.42
N MET A 109 13.78 1.37 9.17
CA MET A 109 13.65 1.11 10.60
C MET A 109 13.31 -0.35 10.89
N VAL A 110 12.39 -0.95 10.12
CA VAL A 110 12.07 -2.38 10.26
C VAL A 110 13.29 -3.26 9.97
N ASP A 111 14.03 -2.97 8.90
CA ASP A 111 15.22 -3.74 8.52
C ASP A 111 16.29 -3.71 9.62
N ASN A 112 16.54 -2.54 10.20
CA ASN A 112 17.42 -2.39 11.36
C ASN A 112 16.95 -3.22 12.56
N GLU A 113 15.65 -3.18 12.88
CA GLU A 113 15.10 -3.98 13.99
C GLU A 113 15.21 -5.49 13.74
N LEU A 114 15.10 -5.96 12.50
CA LEU A 114 15.33 -7.37 12.15
C LEU A 114 16.79 -7.80 12.36
N ASP A 115 17.74 -6.92 12.04
CA ASP A 115 19.17 -7.19 12.26
C ASP A 115 19.49 -7.26 13.75
N GLU A 116 18.97 -6.31 14.52
CA GLU A 116 19.15 -6.31 15.97
C GLU A 116 18.44 -7.49 16.66
N LEU A 117 17.24 -7.86 16.20
CA LEU A 117 16.56 -9.09 16.64
C LEU A 117 17.44 -10.33 16.42
N THR A 118 18.16 -10.37 15.30
CA THR A 118 19.06 -11.49 15.00
C THR A 118 20.26 -11.53 15.93
N LYS A 119 20.83 -10.36 16.27
CA LYS A 119 21.93 -10.25 17.25
C LYS A 119 21.48 -10.71 18.64
N ASP A 120 20.32 -10.25 19.08
CA ASP A 120 19.77 -10.64 20.39
C ASP A 120 19.50 -12.15 20.46
N PHE A 121 19.13 -12.77 19.34
CA PHE A 121 18.93 -14.22 19.23
C PHE A 121 20.21 -15.05 19.33
N LEU A 122 21.41 -14.46 19.25
CA LEU A 122 22.66 -15.18 19.50
C LEU A 122 22.86 -15.49 20.99
N ASP A 123 22.19 -14.76 21.87
CA ASP A 123 22.21 -14.95 23.32
C ASP A 123 20.78 -14.83 23.88
N VAL A 124 19.97 -15.84 23.55
CA VAL A 124 18.52 -15.87 23.83
C VAL A 124 18.23 -15.79 25.33
N GLU A 125 19.02 -16.45 26.16
CA GLU A 125 18.77 -16.53 27.61
C GLU A 125 18.84 -15.14 28.25
N ASN A 126 19.89 -14.37 27.93
CA ASN A 126 20.07 -13.03 28.49
C ASN A 126 19.20 -11.97 27.79
N ASN A 127 18.81 -12.18 26.53
CA ASN A 127 18.09 -11.17 25.74
C ASN A 127 16.60 -11.45 25.55
N ARG A 128 16.01 -12.46 26.21
CA ARG A 128 14.59 -12.83 26.05
C ARG A 128 13.64 -11.63 26.07
N LEU A 129 13.75 -10.74 27.04
CA LEU A 129 12.88 -9.56 27.13
C LEU A 129 13.08 -8.57 25.96
N LYS A 130 14.33 -8.36 25.53
CA LYS A 130 14.64 -7.50 24.38
C LYS A 130 14.05 -8.07 23.10
N ILE A 131 14.20 -9.39 22.89
CA ILE A 131 13.62 -10.09 21.76
C ILE A 131 12.10 -9.87 21.69
N LEU A 132 11.39 -10.07 22.80
CA LEU A 132 9.94 -9.86 22.87
C LEU A 132 9.56 -8.41 22.56
N LYS A 133 10.33 -7.44 23.08
CA LYS A 133 10.14 -6.02 22.77
C LYS A 133 10.31 -5.75 21.28
N ARG A 134 11.37 -6.27 20.65
CA ARG A 134 11.62 -6.08 19.22
C ARG A 134 10.53 -6.69 18.34
N LEU A 135 10.01 -7.87 18.69
CA LEU A 135 8.87 -8.45 17.97
C LEU A 135 7.65 -7.51 17.98
N ASN A 136 7.38 -6.86 19.12
CA ASN A 136 6.31 -5.88 19.25
C ASN A 136 6.61 -4.57 18.49
N ASP A 137 7.84 -4.08 18.57
CA ASP A 137 8.27 -2.86 17.87
C ASP A 137 8.16 -3.05 16.34
N ILE A 138 8.63 -4.17 15.81
CA ILE A 138 8.47 -4.54 14.39
C ILE A 138 6.99 -4.61 14.03
N LYS A 139 6.16 -5.27 14.84
CA LYS A 139 4.71 -5.34 14.59
C LYS A 139 4.09 -3.94 14.50
N GLY A 140 4.47 -3.02 15.38
CA GLY A 140 4.02 -1.62 15.36
C GLY A 140 4.41 -0.91 14.06
N LEU A 141 5.69 -1.00 13.67
CA LEU A 141 6.19 -0.40 12.43
C LEU A 141 5.49 -0.96 11.18
N LEU A 142 5.18 -2.25 11.15
CA LEU A 142 4.43 -2.86 10.04
C LEU A 142 2.98 -2.36 9.98
N LEU A 143 2.36 -2.12 11.12
CA LEU A 143 1.01 -1.55 11.20
C LEU A 143 0.99 -0.07 10.75
N ASP A 144 2.04 0.69 11.07
CA ASP A 144 2.23 2.06 10.57
C ASP A 144 2.40 2.14 9.04
N ILE A 145 2.84 1.05 8.40
CA ILE A 145 2.93 0.94 6.94
C ILE A 145 1.56 0.63 6.32
N LEU A 146 0.71 -0.14 7.01
CA LEU A 146 -0.64 -0.49 6.54
C LEU A 146 -1.63 0.69 6.61
N THR A 147 -1.40 1.60 7.56
CA THR A 147 -2.29 2.74 7.88
C THR A 147 -2.05 3.91 6.96
#